data_AF-A0A1J6X523-F1
#
_entry.id   AF-A0A1J6X523-F1
#
_cell.length_a   1.000
_cell.length_b   1.000
_cell.length_c   1.000
_cell.angle_alpha   90.00
_cell.angle_beta   90.00
_cell.angle_gamma   90.00
#
_symmetry.space_group_name_H-M   'P 1'
#
loop_
_entity.id
_entity.type
_entity.pdbx_description
1 polymer ?
#
loop_
_entity_poly.entity_id
_entity_poly.type
_entity_poly.pdbx_seq_one_letter_code
_entity_poly.pdbx_strand_id
1 'polypeptide(L)'
;MKTIIIDPGHGGSDPGAAYKGNEEKTFNLLTALKVREYLIDKYEVRILMTRSENKTMPLTERSNFANSTNADFYLSIHHNAGGGTGFESYTFNGSVPAATLTYQTVIHNGFINEIKKKYPVIDRGKKRADFHVLRETKMPSLLVEILFIDNDKDVSLLNNTGFRNDTAMLIAEGVAKALSLPEKKESPGGQLYKVIAGSFTDRKNAEDRAALLKQKSYDAFITTVVISGKTYYRVQAGAFTDKANAEKLAAELNRKKIEAFILTEGTGNGPSPSPSPAPPEKDVTILGESLLKPHQLNEFVKIINPGAPLLGDYYIKYGKDYGIRGDIAFGQAIHETNYFRFTGQVKPEQNNFAGLGTTGPGVDGASFKSPEEGVLAHIQHLYAYASKEKLPPSHPLVDPRFSLVSRGSADYWTKLNGKWAVPGTTYGQSILSVYSRNLDHALAEMEIQKKNIQERLDLLK
;
A
#
# COMPACT_ATOMS: atom_id res chain seq x y z
N MET A 1 14.38 21.61 -12.28
CA MET A 1 13.33 20.60 -12.01
C MET A 1 11.98 21.29 -12.07
N LYS A 2 11.03 20.76 -12.86
CA LYS A 2 9.71 21.39 -13.00
C LYS A 2 8.86 21.20 -11.75
N THR A 3 8.01 22.17 -11.45
CA THR A 3 7.07 22.17 -10.32
C THR A 3 5.63 22.10 -10.82
N ILE A 4 4.86 21.13 -10.36
CA ILE A 4 3.45 20.95 -10.73
C ILE A 4 2.58 21.08 -9.48
N ILE A 5 1.52 21.87 -9.58
CA ILE A 5 0.42 21.86 -8.60
C ILE A 5 -0.60 20.82 -9.02
N ILE A 6 -0.93 19.90 -8.11
CA ILE A 6 -2.10 19.03 -8.25
C ILE A 6 -3.17 19.50 -7.27
N ASP A 7 -4.34 19.80 -7.81
CA ASP A 7 -5.49 20.29 -7.07
C ASP A 7 -6.62 19.27 -7.06
N PRO A 8 -6.77 18.47 -5.98
CA PRO A 8 -7.97 17.67 -5.81
C PRO A 8 -9.14 18.59 -5.45
N GLY A 9 -10.13 18.68 -6.34
CA GLY A 9 -11.33 19.51 -6.16
C GLY A 9 -12.07 19.23 -4.85
N HIS A 10 -12.82 20.20 -4.34
CA HIS A 10 -13.62 20.10 -3.10
C HIS A 10 -12.79 19.75 -1.85
N GLY A 11 -13.41 19.24 -0.79
CA GLY A 11 -12.74 18.79 0.43
C GLY A 11 -13.33 19.38 1.71
N GLY A 12 -13.18 18.64 2.82
CA GLY A 12 -13.72 19.01 4.12
C GLY A 12 -15.24 19.11 4.08
N SER A 13 -15.73 20.31 4.36
CA SER A 13 -17.15 20.67 4.40
C SER A 13 -17.82 20.70 3.02
N ASP A 14 -17.04 20.76 1.94
CA ASP A 14 -17.54 20.71 0.57
C ASP A 14 -17.37 19.28 0.03
N PRO A 15 -18.46 18.47 -0.06
CA PRO A 15 -18.39 17.12 -0.61
C PRO A 15 -18.20 17.09 -2.13
N GLY A 16 -18.40 18.21 -2.82
CA GLY A 16 -18.70 18.22 -4.25
C GLY A 16 -20.02 17.50 -4.54
N ALA A 17 -20.15 16.93 -5.73
CA ALA A 17 -21.29 16.08 -6.03
C ALA A 17 -21.31 14.81 -5.16
N ALA A 18 -22.50 14.33 -4.81
CA ALA A 18 -22.67 13.15 -3.97
C ALA A 18 -23.81 12.26 -4.48
N TYR A 19 -23.57 10.94 -4.46
CA TYR A 19 -24.54 9.97 -4.96
C TYR A 19 -24.37 8.61 -4.26
N LYS A 20 -25.45 8.09 -3.66
CA LYS A 20 -25.51 6.79 -2.97
C LYS A 20 -24.33 6.55 -2.01
N GLY A 21 -23.97 7.55 -1.21
CA GLY A 21 -22.86 7.47 -0.24
C GLY A 21 -21.46 7.68 -0.82
N ASN A 22 -21.33 7.91 -2.12
CA ASN A 22 -20.08 8.33 -2.74
C ASN A 22 -20.02 9.86 -2.80
N GLU A 23 -18.87 10.45 -2.48
CA GLU A 23 -18.63 11.89 -2.52
C GLU A 23 -17.47 12.21 -3.45
N GLU A 24 -17.63 13.25 -4.27
CA GLU A 24 -16.66 13.67 -5.27
C GLU A 24 -15.30 14.01 -4.66
N LYS A 25 -15.29 14.74 -3.53
CA LYS A 25 -14.07 15.07 -2.80
C LYS A 25 -13.19 13.86 -2.48
N THR A 26 -13.80 12.68 -2.30
CA THR A 26 -13.11 11.44 -1.98
C THR A 26 -12.43 10.88 -3.21
N PHE A 27 -13.12 10.79 -4.34
CA PHE A 27 -12.52 10.33 -5.60
C PHE A 27 -11.48 11.30 -6.14
N ASN A 28 -11.74 12.62 -6.06
CA ASN A 28 -10.77 13.66 -6.43
C ASN A 28 -9.45 13.48 -5.68
N LEU A 29 -9.52 13.28 -4.36
CA LEU A 29 -8.33 13.08 -3.54
C LEU A 29 -7.61 11.77 -3.85
N LEU A 30 -8.35 10.67 -3.96
CA LEU A 30 -7.77 9.35 -4.23
C LEU A 30 -7.02 9.32 -5.56
N THR A 31 -7.62 9.89 -6.61
CA THR A 31 -6.97 9.98 -7.93
C THR A 31 -5.77 10.91 -7.89
N ALA A 32 -5.90 12.10 -7.27
CA ALA A 32 -4.81 13.06 -7.19
C ALA A 32 -3.57 12.55 -6.43
N LEU A 33 -3.77 11.82 -5.32
CA LEU A 33 -2.65 11.21 -4.59
C LEU A 33 -1.92 10.17 -5.45
N LYS A 34 -2.64 9.36 -6.23
CA LYS A 34 -2.04 8.37 -7.13
C LYS A 34 -1.32 9.02 -8.31
N VAL A 35 -1.88 10.07 -8.91
CA VAL A 35 -1.22 10.84 -9.98
C VAL A 35 0.09 11.41 -9.45
N ARG A 36 0.05 12.01 -8.25
CA ARG A 36 1.26 12.49 -7.57
C ARG A 36 2.27 11.38 -7.39
N GLU A 37 1.88 10.23 -6.82
CA GLU A 37 2.74 9.09 -6.57
C GLU A 37 3.43 8.61 -7.85
N TYR A 38 2.69 8.45 -8.94
CA TYR A 38 3.26 8.03 -10.22
C TYR A 38 4.27 9.05 -10.76
N LEU A 39 3.94 10.34 -10.71
CA LEU A 39 4.83 11.41 -11.17
C LEU A 39 6.14 11.45 -10.38
N ILE A 40 6.07 11.39 -9.05
CA ILE A 40 7.27 11.41 -8.21
C ILE A 40 8.08 10.13 -8.32
N ASP A 41 7.46 8.99 -8.63
CA ASP A 41 8.15 7.71 -8.78
C ASP A 41 8.97 7.67 -10.07
N LYS A 42 8.37 8.11 -11.17
CA LYS A 42 8.92 7.93 -12.52
C LYS A 42 9.71 9.12 -13.07
N TYR A 43 9.45 10.34 -12.61
CA TYR A 43 9.97 11.55 -13.26
C TYR A 43 10.71 12.49 -12.30
N GLU A 44 11.66 13.24 -12.82
CA GLU A 44 12.34 14.33 -12.11
C GLU A 44 11.41 15.56 -12.01
N VAL A 45 10.55 15.56 -10.99
CA VAL A 45 9.52 16.58 -10.82
C VAL A 45 9.25 16.89 -9.35
N ARG A 46 8.94 18.16 -9.06
CA ARG A 46 8.43 18.61 -7.77
C ARG A 46 6.91 18.68 -7.83
N ILE A 47 6.22 17.94 -6.95
CA ILE A 47 4.76 18.01 -6.85
C ILE A 47 4.36 18.72 -5.56
N LEU A 48 3.54 19.75 -5.70
CA LEU A 48 2.85 20.41 -4.59
C LEU A 48 1.34 20.14 -4.73
N MET A 49 0.64 20.00 -3.60
CA MET A 49 -0.81 19.78 -3.60
C MET A 49 -1.54 20.85 -2.81
N THR A 50 -2.68 21.30 -3.31
CA THR A 50 -3.59 22.20 -2.57
C THR A 50 -4.11 21.50 -1.30
N ARG A 51 -4.43 20.20 -1.42
CA ARG A 51 -4.69 19.31 -0.28
C ARG A 51 -4.19 17.90 -0.51
N SER A 52 -3.73 17.25 0.56
CA SER A 52 -3.36 15.84 0.61
C SER A 52 -4.26 15.03 1.55
N GLU A 53 -5.27 15.68 2.13
CA GLU A 53 -6.21 15.11 3.10
C GLU A 53 -7.62 15.68 2.90
N ASN A 54 -8.58 15.22 3.70
CA ASN A 54 -9.96 15.71 3.63
C ASN A 54 -10.12 17.06 4.37
N LYS A 55 -9.61 18.13 3.77
CA LYS A 55 -9.70 19.49 4.32
C LYS A 55 -10.35 20.46 3.34
N THR A 56 -11.05 21.45 3.88
CA THR A 56 -11.59 22.58 3.10
C THR A 56 -10.44 23.48 2.64
N MET A 57 -10.46 23.87 1.37
CA MET A 57 -9.60 24.93 0.83
C MET A 57 -10.43 25.76 -0.17
N PRO A 58 -10.70 27.05 0.11
CA PRO A 58 -11.45 27.92 -0.79
C PRO A 58 -10.78 28.10 -2.16
N LEU A 59 -11.56 28.34 -3.21
CA LEU A 59 -11.06 28.51 -4.59
C LEU A 59 -9.98 29.60 -4.71
N THR A 60 -10.18 30.73 -4.02
CA THR A 60 -9.20 31.82 -3.94
C THR A 60 -7.90 31.38 -3.27
N GLU A 61 -7.97 30.55 -2.23
CA GLU A 61 -6.78 30.04 -1.57
C GLU A 61 -6.00 29.08 -2.48
N ARG A 62 -6.69 28.23 -3.25
CA ARG A 62 -6.05 27.29 -4.20
C ARG A 62 -5.25 28.03 -5.27
N SER A 63 -5.87 29.03 -5.88
CA SER A 63 -5.25 29.88 -6.91
C SER A 63 -4.12 30.74 -6.33
N ASN A 64 -4.30 31.34 -5.15
CA ASN A 64 -3.25 32.08 -4.46
C ASN A 64 -2.05 31.21 -4.09
N PHE A 65 -2.30 30.01 -3.56
CA PHE A 65 -1.26 29.04 -3.25
C PHE A 65 -0.48 28.68 -4.51
N ALA A 66 -1.14 28.30 -5.60
CA ALA A 66 -0.46 27.99 -6.86
C ALA A 66 0.39 29.17 -7.37
N ASN A 67 -0.18 30.38 -7.36
CA ASN A 67 0.51 31.59 -7.79
C ASN A 67 1.73 31.94 -6.93
N SER A 68 1.78 31.49 -5.67
CA SER A 68 2.92 31.73 -4.77
C SER A 68 4.12 30.79 -4.98
N THR A 69 3.97 29.76 -5.81
CA THR A 69 4.94 28.64 -5.89
C THR A 69 5.86 28.65 -7.10
N ASN A 70 5.74 29.65 -8.00
CA ASN A 70 6.38 29.66 -9.32
C ASN A 70 6.20 28.32 -10.08
N ALA A 71 5.03 27.70 -9.97
CA ALA A 71 4.77 26.41 -10.60
C ALA A 71 4.71 26.52 -12.14
N ASP A 72 5.17 25.47 -12.81
CA ASP A 72 5.17 25.34 -14.27
C ASP A 72 3.81 24.90 -14.82
N PHE A 73 2.99 24.23 -14.00
CA PHE A 73 1.68 23.72 -14.41
C PHE A 73 0.73 23.53 -13.22
N TYR A 74 -0.56 23.74 -13.47
CA TYR A 74 -1.66 23.48 -12.53
C TYR A 74 -2.64 22.45 -13.10
N LEU A 75 -2.83 21.35 -12.38
CA LEU A 75 -3.78 20.29 -12.73
C LEU A 75 -4.87 20.17 -11.67
N SER A 76 -6.10 20.56 -12.02
CA SER A 76 -7.29 20.30 -11.20
C SER A 76 -7.91 18.95 -11.56
N ILE A 77 -8.26 18.14 -10.56
CA ILE A 77 -8.84 16.81 -10.74
C ILE A 77 -10.23 16.79 -10.09
N HIS A 78 -11.24 16.51 -10.91
CA HIS A 78 -12.66 16.42 -10.56
C HIS A 78 -13.32 15.14 -11.11
N HIS A 79 -14.51 14.84 -10.60
CA HIS A 79 -15.41 13.82 -11.12
C HIS A 79 -16.79 14.49 -11.30
N ASN A 80 -17.40 14.31 -12.46
CA ASN A 80 -18.50 15.16 -12.88
C ASN A 80 -19.85 14.74 -12.25
N ALA A 81 -20.89 15.51 -12.52
CA ALA A 81 -22.28 15.17 -12.24
C ALA A 81 -23.23 15.84 -13.25
N GLY A 82 -24.53 15.57 -13.16
CA GLY A 82 -25.56 16.13 -14.04
C GLY A 82 -26.06 15.15 -15.11
N GLY A 83 -26.06 13.85 -14.83
CA GLY A 83 -26.70 12.82 -15.66
C GLY A 83 -25.89 12.37 -16.89
N GLY A 84 -24.58 12.54 -16.88
CA GLY A 84 -23.67 12.14 -17.97
C GLY A 84 -22.89 10.84 -17.72
N THR A 85 -21.92 10.56 -18.59
CA THR A 85 -20.87 9.54 -18.42
C THR A 85 -19.67 9.89 -19.31
N GLY A 86 -18.46 9.52 -18.87
CA GLY A 86 -17.22 9.66 -19.65
C GLY A 86 -16.25 10.73 -19.14
N PHE A 87 -15.21 11.00 -19.91
CA PHE A 87 -14.11 11.90 -19.54
C PHE A 87 -14.11 13.18 -20.38
N GLU A 88 -13.85 14.31 -19.73
CA GLU A 88 -13.65 15.62 -20.37
C GLU A 88 -12.52 16.39 -19.71
N SER A 89 -12.00 17.39 -20.42
CA SER A 89 -10.99 18.29 -19.87
C SER A 89 -11.33 19.74 -20.20
N TYR A 90 -10.94 20.67 -19.33
CA TYR A 90 -11.26 22.08 -19.41
C TYR A 90 -10.04 22.97 -19.29
N THR A 91 -9.99 23.98 -20.14
CA THR A 91 -9.12 25.17 -19.97
C THR A 91 -9.98 26.41 -19.76
N PHE A 92 -9.38 27.52 -19.33
CA PHE A 92 -10.13 28.78 -19.23
C PHE A 92 -10.64 29.21 -20.62
N ASN A 93 -11.87 29.72 -20.70
CA ASN A 93 -12.49 30.16 -21.96
C ASN A 93 -12.04 31.56 -22.44
N GLY A 94 -11.35 32.34 -21.62
CA GLY A 94 -10.68 33.58 -22.02
C GLY A 94 -9.30 33.37 -22.65
N SER A 95 -8.39 34.33 -22.50
CA SER A 95 -7.01 34.18 -23.00
C SER A 95 -6.23 33.19 -22.15
N VAL A 96 -5.50 32.27 -22.78
CA VAL A 96 -4.64 31.28 -22.09
C VAL A 96 -3.28 31.19 -22.81
N PRO A 97 -2.20 30.83 -22.10
CA PRO A 97 -0.92 30.52 -22.75
C PRO A 97 -1.08 29.44 -23.83
N ALA A 98 -0.35 29.54 -24.94
CA ALA A 98 -0.36 28.51 -25.98
C ALA A 98 -0.03 27.11 -25.43
N ALA A 99 0.90 27.05 -24.46
CA ALA A 99 1.25 25.84 -23.74
C ALA A 99 0.05 25.15 -23.08
N THR A 100 -0.93 25.90 -22.57
CA THR A 100 -2.15 25.35 -21.96
C THR A 100 -2.93 24.48 -22.95
N LEU A 101 -3.10 24.95 -24.19
CA LEU A 101 -3.83 24.23 -25.23
C LEU A 101 -3.06 22.99 -25.72
N THR A 102 -1.73 23.11 -25.81
CA THR A 102 -0.84 21.98 -26.10
C THR A 102 -0.94 20.91 -25.00
N TYR A 103 -0.85 21.32 -23.73
CA TYR A 103 -0.92 20.40 -22.59
C TYR A 103 -2.29 19.72 -22.50
N GLN A 104 -3.38 20.47 -22.68
CA GLN A 104 -4.73 19.89 -22.75
C GLN A 104 -4.80 18.82 -23.84
N THR A 105 -4.27 19.08 -25.03
CA THR A 105 -4.29 18.11 -26.14
C THR A 105 -3.48 16.85 -25.82
N VAL A 106 -2.26 17.00 -25.30
CA VAL A 106 -1.39 15.86 -24.99
C VAL A 106 -1.96 15.02 -23.86
N ILE A 107 -2.40 15.64 -22.77
CA ILE A 107 -2.93 14.95 -21.58
C ILE A 107 -4.25 14.24 -21.93
N HIS A 108 -5.19 14.97 -22.55
CA HIS A 108 -6.51 14.42 -22.84
C HIS A 108 -6.45 13.27 -23.86
N ASN A 109 -5.71 13.44 -24.96
CA ASN A 109 -5.58 12.38 -25.97
C ASN A 109 -4.79 11.19 -25.44
N GLY A 110 -3.72 11.43 -24.66
CA GLY A 110 -2.94 10.36 -24.03
C GLY A 110 -3.80 9.49 -23.11
N PHE A 111 -4.64 10.13 -22.29
CA PHE A 111 -5.58 9.42 -21.43
C PHE A 111 -6.62 8.63 -22.24
N ILE A 112 -7.36 9.30 -23.13
CA ILE A 112 -8.49 8.70 -23.85
C ILE A 112 -8.07 7.53 -24.73
N ASN A 113 -6.93 7.65 -25.42
CA ASN A 113 -6.46 6.62 -26.36
C ASN A 113 -6.14 5.30 -25.65
N GLU A 114 -5.64 5.36 -24.42
CA GLU A 114 -5.25 4.17 -23.66
C GLU A 114 -6.39 3.63 -22.79
N ILE A 115 -7.12 4.50 -22.08
CA ILE A 115 -8.14 4.05 -21.13
C ILE A 115 -9.28 3.29 -21.84
N LYS A 116 -9.64 3.72 -23.06
CA LYS A 116 -10.70 3.09 -23.86
C LYS A 116 -10.40 1.67 -24.31
N LYS A 117 -9.12 1.27 -24.31
CA LYS A 117 -8.72 -0.10 -24.66
C LYS A 117 -9.14 -1.10 -23.59
N LYS A 118 -9.35 -0.65 -22.35
CA LYS A 118 -9.61 -1.50 -21.19
C LYS A 118 -10.96 -1.23 -20.52
N TYR A 119 -11.50 -0.02 -20.67
CA TYR A 119 -12.73 0.40 -20.01
C TYR A 119 -13.65 1.13 -20.97
N PRO A 120 -14.98 1.04 -20.79
CA PRO A 120 -15.96 1.68 -21.68
C PRO A 120 -16.09 3.20 -21.39
N VAL A 121 -14.97 3.93 -21.34
CA VAL A 121 -14.95 5.37 -21.07
C VAL A 121 -15.27 6.15 -22.35
N ILE A 122 -16.31 6.98 -22.30
CA ILE A 122 -16.66 7.86 -23.41
C ILE A 122 -15.75 9.09 -23.41
N ASP A 123 -15.28 9.50 -24.59
CA ASP A 123 -14.60 10.78 -24.75
C ASP A 123 -15.64 11.87 -25.00
N ARG A 124 -15.71 12.84 -24.09
CA ARG A 124 -16.61 14.00 -24.15
C ARG A 124 -15.90 15.27 -24.62
N GLY A 125 -14.62 15.15 -24.96
CA GLY A 125 -13.83 16.17 -25.63
C GLY A 125 -13.10 17.13 -24.70
N LYS A 126 -12.30 17.96 -25.37
CA LYS A 126 -11.59 19.11 -24.80
C LYS A 126 -12.49 20.31 -24.85
N LYS A 127 -12.73 20.93 -23.71
CA LYS A 127 -13.68 22.02 -23.51
C LYS A 127 -12.98 23.23 -22.91
N ARG A 128 -13.70 24.35 -22.90
CA ARG A 128 -13.27 25.60 -22.27
C ARG A 128 -14.40 26.14 -21.40
N ALA A 129 -14.10 26.56 -20.18
CA ALA A 129 -15.10 27.07 -19.22
C ALA A 129 -14.48 28.13 -18.30
N ASP A 130 -15.34 28.93 -17.66
CA ASP A 130 -14.93 30.00 -16.75
C ASP A 130 -14.76 29.51 -15.29
N PHE A 131 -13.95 28.48 -15.09
CA PHE A 131 -13.67 27.95 -13.75
C PHE A 131 -12.63 28.81 -13.03
N HIS A 132 -12.94 29.22 -11.79
CA HIS A 132 -12.08 30.08 -10.97
C HIS A 132 -10.62 29.64 -10.95
N VAL A 133 -10.36 28.36 -10.65
CA VAL A 133 -8.98 27.85 -10.55
C VAL A 133 -8.23 27.87 -11.88
N LEU A 134 -8.92 27.87 -13.02
CA LEU A 134 -8.31 27.99 -14.34
C LEU A 134 -8.09 29.45 -14.75
N ARG A 135 -9.01 30.34 -14.36
CA ARG A 135 -8.97 31.77 -14.66
C ARG A 135 -7.93 32.51 -13.80
N GLU A 136 -7.86 32.21 -12.51
CA GLU A 136 -7.07 32.98 -11.54
C GLU A 136 -5.64 32.45 -11.35
N THR A 137 -5.30 31.29 -11.94
CA THR A 137 -3.93 30.77 -11.92
C THR A 137 -3.08 31.39 -13.02
N LYS A 138 -1.82 31.71 -12.71
CA LYS A 138 -0.91 32.44 -13.61
C LYS A 138 -0.07 31.52 -14.52
N MET A 139 0.01 30.24 -14.20
CA MET A 139 0.71 29.22 -14.99
C MET A 139 -0.27 28.50 -15.92
N PRO A 140 0.21 27.74 -16.93
CA PRO A 140 -0.66 26.86 -17.71
C PRO A 140 -1.49 25.95 -16.80
N SER A 141 -2.79 25.86 -17.07
CA SER A 141 -3.75 25.21 -16.19
C SER A 141 -4.74 24.33 -16.94
N LEU A 142 -5.06 23.17 -16.35
CA LEU A 142 -5.99 22.20 -16.89
C LEU A 142 -6.87 21.66 -15.76
N LEU A 143 -8.16 21.49 -16.02
CA LEU A 143 -9.05 20.70 -15.18
C LEU A 143 -9.47 19.44 -15.93
N VAL A 144 -9.50 18.30 -15.24
CA VAL A 144 -10.04 17.05 -15.79
C VAL A 144 -11.28 16.65 -15.00
N GLU A 145 -12.30 16.21 -15.71
CA GLU A 145 -13.50 15.59 -15.17
C GLU A 145 -13.48 14.11 -15.53
N ILE A 146 -13.33 13.27 -14.52
CA ILE A 146 -13.17 11.83 -14.68
C ILE A 146 -14.50 11.17 -14.35
N LEU A 147 -15.22 10.71 -15.37
CA LEU A 147 -16.51 10.05 -15.20
C LEU A 147 -17.54 10.93 -14.45
N PHE A 148 -18.71 10.36 -14.17
CA PHE A 148 -19.84 11.04 -13.51
C PHE A 148 -20.23 10.31 -12.23
N ILE A 149 -20.20 11.00 -11.09
CA ILE A 149 -20.49 10.40 -9.79
C ILE A 149 -21.97 10.05 -9.61
N ASP A 150 -22.87 10.68 -10.36
CA ASP A 150 -24.31 10.42 -10.33
C ASP A 150 -24.76 9.35 -11.33
N ASN A 151 -23.81 8.60 -11.90
CA ASN A 151 -24.05 7.52 -12.84
C ASN A 151 -23.57 6.18 -12.27
N ASP A 152 -24.48 5.20 -12.13
CA ASP A 152 -24.19 3.89 -11.51
C ASP A 152 -23.05 3.11 -12.21
N LYS A 153 -22.92 3.22 -13.54
CA LYS A 153 -21.86 2.53 -14.29
C LYS A 153 -20.49 3.17 -14.05
N ASP A 154 -20.47 4.49 -14.01
CA ASP A 154 -19.27 5.27 -13.76
C ASP A 154 -18.80 5.07 -12.31
N VAL A 155 -19.71 5.16 -11.33
CA VAL A 155 -19.40 4.87 -9.91
C VAL A 155 -18.85 3.45 -9.72
N SER A 156 -19.36 2.47 -10.47
CA SER A 156 -18.83 1.10 -10.43
C SER A 156 -17.37 1.04 -10.89
N LEU A 157 -16.99 1.83 -11.91
CA LEU A 157 -15.59 2.00 -12.33
C LEU A 157 -14.77 2.79 -11.30
N LEU A 158 -15.31 3.87 -10.73
CA LEU A 158 -14.63 4.67 -9.72
C LEU A 158 -14.33 3.88 -8.44
N ASN A 159 -15.19 2.95 -8.06
CA ASN A 159 -14.94 2.04 -6.94
C ASN A 159 -13.95 0.91 -7.30
N ASN A 160 -13.70 0.66 -8.58
CA ASN A 160 -12.71 -0.32 -9.03
C ASN A 160 -11.28 0.23 -8.85
N THR A 161 -10.48 -0.46 -8.04
CA THR A 161 -9.09 -0.05 -7.78
C THR A 161 -8.19 -0.10 -9.02
N GLY A 162 -8.39 -1.08 -9.91
CA GLY A 162 -7.64 -1.19 -11.16
C GLY A 162 -7.90 0.01 -12.08
N PHE A 163 -9.17 0.38 -12.23
CA PHE A 163 -9.57 1.57 -13.02
C PHE A 163 -8.92 2.85 -12.48
N ARG A 164 -8.95 3.06 -11.15
CA ARG A 164 -8.33 4.23 -10.51
C ARG A 164 -6.81 4.27 -10.70
N ASN A 165 -6.14 3.13 -10.64
CA ASN A 165 -4.69 3.04 -10.87
C ASN A 165 -4.35 3.40 -12.32
N ASP A 166 -5.03 2.77 -13.29
CA ASP A 166 -4.80 3.04 -14.70
C ASP A 166 -5.12 4.49 -15.04
N THR A 167 -6.19 5.04 -14.47
CA THR A 167 -6.57 6.45 -14.64
C THR A 167 -5.47 7.38 -14.16
N ALA A 168 -4.96 7.16 -12.95
CA ALA A 168 -3.93 7.99 -12.37
C ALA A 168 -2.59 7.89 -13.15
N MET A 169 -2.21 6.68 -13.55
CA MET A 169 -1.04 6.42 -14.37
C MET A 169 -1.12 7.17 -15.71
N LEU A 170 -2.22 7.01 -16.45
CA LEU A 170 -2.38 7.62 -17.77
C LEU A 170 -2.46 9.15 -17.72
N ILE A 171 -3.07 9.72 -16.68
CA ILE A 171 -3.03 11.16 -16.43
C ILE A 171 -1.59 11.61 -16.16
N ALA A 172 -0.85 10.90 -15.29
CA ALA A 172 0.53 11.23 -14.96
C ALA A 172 1.47 11.14 -16.17
N GLU A 173 1.36 10.11 -17.00
CA GLU A 173 2.12 9.97 -18.25
C GLU A 173 1.78 11.08 -19.25
N GLY A 174 0.49 11.42 -19.38
CA GLY A 174 0.04 12.54 -20.19
C GLY A 174 0.66 13.86 -19.73
N VAL A 175 0.70 14.10 -18.42
CA VAL A 175 1.33 15.28 -17.80
C VAL A 175 2.83 15.28 -18.05
N ALA A 176 3.51 14.15 -17.82
CA ALA A 176 4.94 14.02 -18.02
C ALA A 176 5.33 14.29 -19.48
N LYS A 177 4.57 13.73 -20.42
CA LYS A 177 4.75 13.99 -21.86
C LYS A 177 4.50 15.46 -22.22
N ALA A 178 3.41 16.03 -21.72
CA ALA A 178 3.04 17.42 -21.99
C ALA A 178 4.12 18.40 -21.52
N LEU A 179 4.70 18.15 -20.34
CA LEU A 179 5.75 18.99 -19.77
C LEU A 179 7.17 18.58 -20.18
N SER A 180 7.32 17.50 -20.94
CA SER A 180 8.64 16.91 -21.27
C SER A 180 9.48 16.66 -20.02
N LEU A 181 8.87 16.03 -19.00
CA LEU A 181 9.56 15.72 -17.76
C LEU A 181 10.64 14.66 -18.02
N PRO A 182 11.87 14.85 -17.50
CA PRO A 182 12.88 13.82 -17.55
C PRO A 182 12.41 12.61 -16.75
N GLU A 183 12.49 11.43 -17.35
CA GLU A 183 12.40 10.19 -16.57
C GLU A 183 13.59 10.12 -15.63
N LYS A 184 13.34 9.66 -14.40
CA LYS A 184 14.44 9.34 -13.50
C LYS A 184 15.24 8.22 -14.15
N LYS A 185 16.56 8.42 -14.28
CA LYS A 185 17.46 7.37 -14.76
C LYS A 185 17.20 6.11 -13.94
N GLU A 186 16.86 5.01 -14.62
CA GLU A 186 16.78 3.71 -13.96
C GLU A 186 18.11 3.47 -13.26
N SER A 187 18.05 3.31 -11.94
CA SER A 187 19.19 2.77 -11.21
C SER A 187 19.35 1.32 -11.67
N PRO A 188 20.57 0.85 -11.96
CA PRO A 188 20.80 -0.54 -12.35
C PRO A 188 20.28 -1.44 -11.22
N GLY A 189 19.06 -1.97 -11.39
CA GLY A 189 18.35 -2.73 -10.35
C GLY A 189 16.87 -2.39 -10.14
N GLY A 190 16.35 -1.26 -10.66
CA GLY A 190 14.90 -0.95 -10.63
C GLY A 190 14.28 -0.88 -9.23
N GLN A 191 15.07 -0.77 -8.16
CA GLN A 191 14.60 -0.85 -6.79
C GLN A 191 14.38 0.55 -6.21
N LEU A 192 13.15 0.87 -5.82
CA LEU A 192 12.80 2.10 -5.12
C LEU A 192 12.62 1.86 -3.62
N TYR A 193 13.24 2.70 -2.81
CA TYR A 193 13.24 2.67 -1.35
C TYR A 193 12.35 3.79 -0.81
N LYS A 194 11.11 3.48 -0.44
CA LYS A 194 10.14 4.42 0.14
C LYS A 194 10.33 4.49 1.66
N VAL A 195 10.60 5.68 2.20
CA VAL A 195 10.67 5.90 3.65
C VAL A 195 9.26 6.18 4.16
N ILE A 196 8.72 5.26 4.94
CA ILE A 196 7.40 5.31 5.55
C ILE A 196 7.54 5.67 7.02
N ALA A 197 7.12 6.87 7.36
CA ALA A 197 7.06 7.42 8.71
C ALA A 197 5.75 7.06 9.43
N GLY A 198 5.39 5.78 9.42
CA GLY A 198 4.19 5.23 10.07
C GLY A 198 3.14 4.67 9.11
N SER A 199 2.38 3.69 9.58
CA SER A 199 1.25 3.08 8.87
C SER A 199 0.09 2.89 9.83
N PHE A 200 -1.03 3.53 9.54
CA PHE A 200 -2.14 3.64 10.48
C PHE A 200 -3.42 3.09 9.87
N THR A 201 -4.23 2.39 10.65
CA THR A 201 -5.56 1.96 10.19
C THR A 201 -6.61 3.04 10.41
N ASP A 202 -6.34 3.98 11.30
CA ASP A 202 -7.09 5.22 11.44
C ASP A 202 -6.40 6.32 10.63
N ARG A 203 -7.17 6.96 9.76
CA ARG A 203 -6.70 8.05 8.91
C ARG A 203 -6.24 9.25 9.72
N LYS A 204 -6.91 9.57 10.84
CA LYS A 204 -6.57 10.72 11.68
C LYS A 204 -5.15 10.63 12.24
N ASN A 205 -4.71 9.42 12.60
CA ASN A 205 -3.35 9.19 13.07
C ASN A 205 -2.30 9.41 11.96
N ALA A 206 -2.63 9.08 10.71
CA ALA A 206 -1.78 9.36 9.56
C ALA A 206 -1.72 10.87 9.26
N GLU A 207 -2.85 11.58 9.40
CA GLU A 207 -2.93 13.04 9.26
C GLU A 207 -2.09 13.75 10.34
N ASP A 208 -2.23 13.35 11.60
CA ASP A 208 -1.43 13.90 12.70
C ASP A 208 0.08 13.66 12.51
N ARG A 209 0.44 12.47 12.04
CA ARG A 209 1.83 12.12 11.74
C ARG A 209 2.38 12.92 10.55
N ALA A 210 1.59 13.11 9.49
CA ALA A 210 1.98 13.93 8.35
C ALA A 210 2.14 15.41 8.73
N ALA A 211 1.24 15.94 9.58
CA ALA A 211 1.33 17.30 10.11
C ALA A 211 2.58 17.49 10.97
N LEU A 212 2.91 16.51 11.84
CA LEU A 212 4.14 16.52 12.64
C LEU A 212 5.41 16.56 11.78
N LEU A 213 5.47 15.75 10.72
CA LEU A 213 6.59 15.76 9.77
C LEU A 213 6.73 17.12 9.10
N LYS A 214 5.62 17.69 8.64
CA LYS A 214 5.60 19.02 8.02
C LYS A 214 6.05 20.12 8.98
N GLN A 215 5.60 20.08 10.24
CA GLN A 215 6.04 21.01 11.29
C GLN A 215 7.57 20.94 11.51
N LYS A 216 8.16 19.75 11.33
CA LYS A 216 9.61 19.53 11.43
C LYS A 216 10.33 19.67 10.09
N SER A 217 9.70 20.30 9.10
CA SER A 217 10.25 20.57 7.77
C SER A 217 10.59 19.33 6.94
N TYR A 218 9.89 18.22 7.18
CA TYR A 218 9.91 17.07 6.29
C TYR A 218 8.67 17.08 5.39
N ASP A 219 8.89 16.87 4.10
CA ASP A 219 7.79 16.57 3.19
C ASP A 219 7.24 15.18 3.51
N ALA A 220 5.94 15.10 3.76
CA ALA A 220 5.25 13.85 4.06
C ALA A 220 3.86 13.83 3.45
N PHE A 221 3.40 12.65 3.07
CA PHE A 221 2.08 12.46 2.48
C PHE A 221 1.50 11.11 2.83
N ILE A 222 0.18 11.03 2.81
CA ILE A 222 -0.54 9.80 3.13
C ILE A 222 -0.79 9.05 1.83
N THR A 223 -0.28 7.83 1.74
CA THR A 223 -0.67 6.84 0.74
C THR A 223 -1.59 5.80 1.37
N THR A 224 -2.45 5.20 0.56
CA THR A 224 -3.41 4.20 1.03
C THR A 224 -3.06 2.85 0.44
N VAL A 225 -2.87 1.85 1.30
CA VAL A 225 -2.64 0.46 0.91
C VAL A 225 -3.63 -0.44 1.61
N VAL A 226 -4.14 -1.44 0.91
CA VAL A 226 -4.92 -2.51 1.53
C VAL A 226 -3.95 -3.63 1.84
N ILE A 227 -3.76 -3.91 3.13
CA ILE A 227 -2.99 -5.06 3.60
C ILE A 227 -4.02 -5.97 4.24
N SER A 228 -4.25 -7.13 3.63
CA SER A 228 -5.08 -8.18 4.23
C SER A 228 -6.53 -7.75 4.42
N GLY A 229 -7.10 -7.06 3.42
CA GLY A 229 -8.46 -6.53 3.46
C GLY A 229 -8.65 -5.32 4.38
N LYS A 230 -7.63 -4.92 5.12
CA LYS A 230 -7.65 -3.73 5.98
C LYS A 230 -6.95 -2.57 5.31
N THR A 231 -7.58 -1.41 5.32
CA THR A 231 -6.99 -0.18 4.77
C THR A 231 -5.99 0.39 5.75
N TYR A 232 -4.77 0.64 5.27
CA TYR A 232 -3.73 1.36 5.99
C TYR A 232 -3.41 2.66 5.25
N TYR A 233 -3.34 3.73 6.03
CA TYR A 233 -2.88 5.05 5.66
C TYR A 233 -1.40 5.15 6.05
N ARG A 234 -0.50 5.00 5.07
CA ARG A 234 0.95 5.10 5.30
C ARG A 234 1.41 6.52 5.08
N VAL A 235 2.19 7.04 6.02
CA VAL A 235 2.78 8.37 5.88
C VAL A 235 4.15 8.20 5.23
N GLN A 236 4.26 8.49 3.94
CA GLN A 236 5.52 8.44 3.23
C GLN A 236 6.27 9.77 3.37
N ALA A 237 7.49 9.72 3.91
CA ALA A 237 8.37 10.87 4.12
C ALA A 237 9.46 11.00 3.04
N GLY A 238 9.64 9.98 2.19
CA GLY A 238 10.61 10.03 1.10
C GLY A 238 10.53 8.82 0.17
N ALA A 239 11.12 8.94 -1.01
CA ALA A 239 11.28 7.86 -1.98
C ALA A 239 12.64 8.04 -2.66
N PHE A 240 13.50 7.03 -2.57
CA PHE A 240 14.89 7.11 -3.02
C PHE A 240 15.22 5.93 -3.90
N THR A 241 16.04 6.15 -4.92
CA THR A 241 16.65 5.07 -5.71
C THR A 241 17.93 4.55 -5.08
N ASP A 242 18.56 5.35 -4.22
CA ASP A 242 19.72 4.98 -3.41
C ASP A 242 19.26 4.58 -2.00
N LYS A 243 19.54 3.32 -1.63
CA LYS A 243 19.24 2.76 -0.32
C LYS A 243 19.86 3.58 0.81
N ALA A 244 21.09 4.06 0.65
CA ALA A 244 21.80 4.81 1.69
C ALA A 244 21.10 6.12 2.02
N ASN A 245 20.48 6.77 1.03
CA ASN A 245 19.70 7.99 1.24
C ASN A 245 18.38 7.72 1.96
N ALA A 246 17.70 6.61 1.63
CA ALA A 246 16.52 6.16 2.36
C ALA A 246 16.86 5.80 3.81
N GLU A 247 17.97 5.09 4.04
CA GLU A 247 18.49 4.73 5.35
C GLU A 247 18.85 5.96 6.17
N LYS A 248 19.50 6.96 5.55
CA LYS A 248 19.82 8.23 6.20
C LYS A 248 18.57 8.96 6.68
N LEU A 249 17.54 9.11 5.82
CA LEU A 249 16.30 9.77 6.20
C LEU A 249 15.55 8.97 7.28
N ALA A 250 15.43 7.65 7.12
CA ALA A 250 14.77 6.80 8.12
C ALA A 250 15.48 6.89 9.49
N ALA A 251 16.82 6.82 9.51
CA ALA A 251 17.60 6.96 10.74
C ALA A 251 17.45 8.37 11.36
N GLU A 252 17.38 9.42 10.54
CA GLU A 252 17.15 10.78 11.01
C GLU A 252 15.78 10.95 11.67
N LEU A 253 14.72 10.43 11.03
CA LEU A 253 13.37 10.45 11.59
C LEU A 253 13.31 9.66 12.90
N ASN A 254 13.91 8.47 12.94
CA ASN A 254 13.96 7.63 14.13
C ASN A 254 14.73 8.33 15.29
N ARG A 255 15.85 8.99 15.01
CA ARG A 255 16.57 9.82 16.02
C ARG A 255 15.71 10.95 16.57
N LYS A 256 14.78 11.47 15.77
CA LYS A 256 13.81 12.49 16.18
C LYS A 256 12.53 11.89 16.79
N LYS A 257 12.55 10.60 17.17
CA LYS A 257 11.41 9.85 17.72
C LYS A 257 10.19 9.81 16.79
N ILE A 258 10.44 9.86 15.49
CA ILE A 258 9.43 9.62 14.45
C ILE A 258 9.75 8.27 13.85
N GLU A 259 8.94 7.28 14.18
CA GLU A 259 9.10 5.93 13.65
C GLU A 259 9.07 5.96 12.12
N ALA A 260 10.14 5.49 11.49
CA ALA A 260 10.28 5.40 10.05
C ALA A 260 10.94 4.10 9.62
N PHE A 261 10.41 3.47 8.57
CA PHE A 261 10.94 2.26 7.97
C PHE A 261 11.02 2.40 6.44
N ILE A 262 11.79 1.53 5.79
CA ILE A 262 11.94 1.53 4.34
C ILE A 262 11.11 0.42 3.73
N LEU A 263 10.41 0.72 2.63
CA LEU A 263 9.78 -0.25 1.75
C LEU A 263 10.53 -0.30 0.43
N THR A 264 10.79 -1.50 -0.05
CA THR A 264 11.38 -1.79 -1.35
C THR A 264 10.29 -2.13 -2.36
N GLU A 265 10.14 -1.33 -3.42
CA GLU A 265 9.34 -1.67 -4.61
C GLU A 265 10.26 -1.85 -5.82
N GLY A 266 10.18 -3.00 -6.51
CA GLY A 266 10.91 -3.24 -7.75
C GLY A 266 10.09 -2.77 -8.96
N THR A 267 10.70 -2.07 -9.91
CA THR A 267 10.10 -1.60 -11.17
C THR A 267 10.29 -2.59 -12.33
N GLY A 268 10.60 -3.86 -12.07
CA GLY A 268 10.36 -4.89 -13.08
C GLY A 268 8.86 -5.10 -13.18
N ASN A 269 8.30 -5.13 -14.39
CA ASN A 269 6.90 -5.48 -14.68
C ASN A 269 6.32 -6.44 -13.63
N GLY A 270 5.70 -5.86 -12.60
CA GLY A 270 5.13 -6.54 -11.46
C GLY A 270 3.63 -6.45 -11.63
N PRO A 271 2.87 -7.54 -11.38
CA PRO A 271 1.50 -7.63 -11.80
C PRO A 271 0.67 -6.49 -11.19
N SER A 272 -0.34 -6.06 -11.95
CA SER A 272 -1.59 -5.44 -11.47
C SER A 272 -1.88 -5.85 -10.01
N PRO A 273 -2.44 -4.97 -9.13
CA PRO A 273 -2.79 -5.36 -7.76
C PRO A 273 -3.45 -6.71 -7.84
N SER A 274 -2.79 -7.73 -7.28
CA SER A 274 -3.30 -9.08 -7.43
C SER A 274 -4.74 -9.03 -6.93
N PRO A 275 -5.71 -9.56 -7.70
CA PRO A 275 -7.00 -9.88 -7.10
C PRO A 275 -6.70 -10.64 -5.80
N SER A 276 -7.57 -10.51 -4.80
CA SER A 276 -7.58 -11.39 -3.62
C SER A 276 -7.08 -12.77 -4.06
N PRO A 277 -5.98 -13.30 -3.48
CA PRO A 277 -5.25 -14.38 -4.12
C PRO A 277 -6.25 -15.47 -4.48
N ALA A 278 -6.22 -15.93 -5.74
CA ALA A 278 -7.07 -17.03 -6.14
C ALA A 278 -6.85 -18.18 -5.14
N PRO A 279 -7.90 -18.94 -4.78
CA PRO A 279 -7.71 -20.15 -3.99
C PRO A 279 -6.56 -20.95 -4.62
N PRO A 280 -5.58 -21.42 -3.83
CA PRO A 280 -4.50 -22.22 -4.39
C PRO A 280 -5.11 -23.39 -5.15
N GLU A 281 -4.53 -23.77 -6.31
CA GLU A 281 -5.03 -24.90 -7.12
C GLU A 281 -5.13 -26.21 -6.33
N LYS A 282 -4.41 -26.29 -5.20
CA LYS A 282 -4.51 -27.34 -4.19
C LYS A 282 -4.54 -26.71 -2.80
N ASP A 283 -5.46 -27.15 -1.95
CA ASP A 283 -5.51 -26.68 -0.57
C ASP A 283 -4.24 -27.06 0.21
N VAL A 284 -3.61 -26.07 0.87
CA VAL A 284 -2.42 -26.27 1.70
C VAL A 284 -2.85 -26.60 3.13
N THR A 285 -2.44 -27.75 3.63
CA THR A 285 -2.78 -28.22 4.98
C THR A 285 -2.05 -27.43 6.06
N ILE A 286 -2.70 -27.25 7.22
CA ILE A 286 -2.05 -26.71 8.43
C ILE A 286 -1.06 -27.74 9.01
N LEU A 287 -1.45 -29.02 8.99
CA LEU A 287 -0.55 -30.12 9.36
C LEU A 287 0.46 -30.42 8.25
N GLY A 288 1.67 -30.82 8.64
CA GLY A 288 2.73 -31.24 7.74
C GLY A 288 4.11 -30.75 8.15
N GLU A 289 5.12 -31.14 7.38
CA GLU A 289 6.49 -30.71 7.59
C GLU A 289 6.74 -29.30 7.04
N SER A 290 7.58 -28.55 7.75
CA SER A 290 8.11 -27.27 7.27
C SER A 290 9.19 -27.51 6.22
N LEU A 291 9.19 -26.73 5.16
CA LEU A 291 10.21 -26.77 4.10
C LEU A 291 11.36 -25.81 4.40
N LEU A 292 11.04 -24.63 4.93
CA LEU A 292 12.03 -23.59 5.19
C LEU A 292 12.77 -23.82 6.51
N LYS A 293 14.05 -23.45 6.52
CA LYS A 293 14.92 -23.50 7.70
C LYS A 293 14.78 -22.23 8.57
N PRO A 294 15.11 -22.28 9.87
CA PRO A 294 15.02 -21.13 10.77
C PRO A 294 15.68 -19.85 10.24
N HIS A 295 16.90 -19.95 9.71
CA HIS A 295 17.62 -18.80 9.17
C HIS A 295 16.91 -18.19 7.96
N GLN A 296 16.28 -18.99 7.09
CA GLN A 296 15.56 -18.48 5.92
C GLN A 296 14.33 -17.67 6.35
N LEU A 297 13.62 -18.13 7.39
CA LEU A 297 12.51 -17.39 7.99
C LEU A 297 12.97 -16.03 8.55
N ASN A 298 14.06 -16.04 9.30
CA ASN A 298 14.60 -14.86 9.95
C ASN A 298 15.17 -13.84 8.95
N GLU A 299 15.90 -14.28 7.94
CA GLU A 299 16.45 -13.39 6.91
C GLU A 299 15.35 -12.77 6.07
N PHE A 300 14.33 -13.55 5.67
CA PHE A 300 13.19 -13.03 4.91
C PHE A 300 12.49 -11.88 5.63
N VAL A 301 12.19 -12.02 6.92
CA VAL A 301 11.51 -10.96 7.66
C VAL A 301 12.40 -9.73 7.85
N LYS A 302 13.71 -9.92 7.97
CA LYS A 302 14.69 -8.83 8.14
C LYS A 302 14.86 -7.95 6.90
N ILE A 303 14.56 -8.46 5.71
CA ILE A 303 14.47 -7.63 4.49
C ILE A 303 13.54 -6.43 4.71
N ILE A 304 12.45 -6.66 5.45
CA ILE A 304 11.40 -5.67 5.69
C ILE A 304 11.54 -5.03 7.08
N ASN A 305 11.85 -5.80 8.11
CA ASN A 305 12.07 -5.31 9.47
C ASN A 305 13.44 -5.80 9.98
N PRO A 306 14.52 -5.02 9.77
CA PRO A 306 15.85 -5.39 10.25
C PRO A 306 15.93 -5.62 11.77
N GLY A 307 15.02 -5.02 12.54
CA GLY A 307 14.89 -5.20 13.99
C GLY A 307 13.96 -6.33 14.41
N ALA A 308 13.48 -7.16 13.48
CA ALA A 308 12.60 -8.28 13.79
C ALA A 308 13.29 -9.27 14.76
N PRO A 309 12.54 -9.81 15.74
CA PRO A 309 13.06 -10.85 16.63
C PRO A 309 13.36 -12.13 15.84
N LEU A 310 14.39 -12.86 16.28
CA LEU A 310 14.80 -14.14 15.69
C LEU A 310 13.91 -15.26 16.24
N LEU A 311 12.77 -15.50 15.59
CA LEU A 311 11.79 -16.50 16.05
C LEU A 311 11.79 -17.79 15.22
N GLY A 312 12.54 -17.85 14.12
CA GLY A 312 12.54 -18.98 13.19
C GLY A 312 12.80 -20.33 13.87
N ASP A 313 13.71 -20.38 14.85
CA ASP A 313 14.03 -21.62 15.57
C ASP A 313 12.84 -22.14 16.37
N TYR A 314 12.11 -21.26 17.06
CA TYR A 314 10.92 -21.65 17.82
C TYR A 314 9.81 -22.15 16.92
N TYR A 315 9.56 -21.48 15.79
CA TYR A 315 8.51 -21.88 14.86
C TYR A 315 8.77 -23.25 14.23
N ILE A 316 10.02 -23.52 13.82
CA ILE A 316 10.38 -24.81 13.24
C ILE A 316 10.38 -25.92 14.30
N LYS A 317 10.92 -25.65 15.50
CA LYS A 317 10.92 -26.60 16.64
C LYS A 317 9.49 -27.01 17.01
N TYR A 318 8.64 -26.04 17.36
CA TYR A 318 7.29 -26.34 17.81
C TYR A 318 6.36 -26.78 16.69
N GLY A 319 6.57 -26.26 15.47
CA GLY A 319 5.90 -26.80 14.28
C GLY A 319 6.12 -28.30 14.15
N LYS A 320 7.39 -28.75 14.22
CA LYS A 320 7.73 -30.18 14.19
C LYS A 320 7.08 -30.96 15.33
N ASP A 321 7.16 -30.47 16.57
CA ASP A 321 6.64 -31.18 17.75
C ASP A 321 5.12 -31.37 17.71
N TYR A 322 4.39 -30.45 17.08
CA TYR A 322 2.93 -30.50 16.93
C TYR A 322 2.46 -31.00 15.56
N GLY A 323 3.38 -31.33 14.65
CA GLY A 323 3.06 -31.69 13.26
C GLY A 323 2.44 -30.54 12.45
N ILE A 324 2.70 -29.30 12.83
CA ILE A 324 2.23 -28.07 12.17
C ILE A 324 3.31 -27.54 11.25
N ARG A 325 2.92 -27.02 10.09
CA ARG A 325 3.82 -26.30 9.18
C ARG A 325 4.25 -24.96 9.80
N GLY A 326 5.30 -25.03 10.63
CA GLY A 326 5.85 -23.92 11.41
C GLY A 326 6.38 -22.77 10.56
N ASP A 327 6.88 -23.05 9.36
CA ASP A 327 7.25 -22.05 8.36
C ASP A 327 6.06 -21.22 7.85
N ILE A 328 4.90 -21.83 7.65
CA ILE A 328 3.68 -21.12 7.29
C ILE A 328 3.10 -20.38 8.51
N ALA A 329 3.16 -20.97 9.70
CA ALA A 329 2.78 -20.29 10.96
C ALA A 329 3.65 -19.04 11.23
N PHE A 330 4.93 -19.06 10.86
CA PHE A 330 5.79 -17.88 10.87
C PHE A 330 5.27 -16.81 9.89
N GLY A 331 4.82 -17.23 8.70
CA GLY A 331 4.14 -16.35 7.74
C GLY A 331 2.86 -15.72 8.29
N GLN A 332 2.07 -16.47 9.05
CA GLN A 332 0.93 -15.93 9.79
C GLN A 332 1.37 -14.92 10.86
N ALA A 333 2.45 -15.20 11.58
CA ALA A 333 2.98 -14.26 12.57
C ALA A 333 3.44 -12.93 11.94
N ILE A 334 4.13 -13.01 10.80
CA ILE A 334 4.48 -11.83 9.99
C ILE A 334 3.22 -11.05 9.60
N HIS A 335 2.18 -11.74 9.16
CA HIS A 335 0.93 -11.13 8.75
C HIS A 335 0.26 -10.38 9.91
N GLU A 336 0.07 -11.06 11.04
CA GLU A 336 -0.61 -10.53 12.24
C GLU A 336 0.11 -9.32 12.83
N THR A 337 1.43 -9.39 12.89
CA THR A 337 2.26 -8.37 13.53
C THR A 337 2.77 -7.31 12.56
N ASN A 338 2.41 -7.40 11.28
CA ASN A 338 2.97 -6.58 10.21
C ASN A 338 4.52 -6.61 10.23
N TYR A 339 5.09 -7.79 10.03
CA TYR A 339 6.54 -8.06 10.06
C TYR A 339 7.17 -7.77 11.42
N PHE A 340 6.51 -8.16 12.52
CA PHE A 340 6.94 -7.92 13.91
C PHE A 340 7.12 -6.44 14.27
N ARG A 341 6.36 -5.55 13.61
CA ARG A 341 6.32 -4.12 13.94
C ARG A 341 5.22 -3.76 14.93
N PHE A 342 4.23 -4.64 15.10
CA PHE A 342 3.15 -4.48 16.08
C PHE A 342 2.37 -3.18 15.90
N THR A 343 2.08 -2.81 14.64
CA THR A 343 1.31 -1.60 14.30
C THR A 343 -0.20 -1.72 14.59
N GLY A 344 -0.60 -2.78 15.31
CA GLY A 344 -1.98 -3.12 15.64
C GLY A 344 -2.28 -2.92 17.13
N GLN A 345 -3.22 -3.69 17.67
CA GLN A 345 -3.58 -3.63 19.09
C GLN A 345 -2.58 -4.36 19.98
N VAL A 346 -2.04 -5.48 19.50
CA VAL A 346 -0.99 -6.21 20.22
C VAL A 346 0.29 -5.39 20.21
N LYS A 347 0.90 -5.27 21.39
CA LYS A 347 2.18 -4.59 21.61
C LYS A 347 3.34 -5.58 21.59
N PRO A 348 4.57 -5.16 21.21
CA PRO A 348 5.75 -6.04 21.16
C PRO A 348 5.99 -6.81 22.47
N GLU A 349 5.76 -6.16 23.61
CA GLU A 349 6.04 -6.72 24.94
C GLU A 349 5.12 -7.88 25.32
N GLN A 350 4.00 -8.05 24.60
CA GLN A 350 3.06 -9.14 24.86
C GLN A 350 3.54 -10.49 24.34
N ASN A 351 4.56 -10.54 23.47
CA ASN A 351 5.00 -11.76 22.77
C ASN A 351 3.85 -12.50 22.05
N ASN A 352 2.77 -11.80 21.69
CA ASN A 352 1.57 -12.39 21.10
C ASN A 352 1.61 -12.26 19.58
N PHE A 353 2.39 -13.13 18.94
CA PHE A 353 2.65 -13.05 17.50
C PHE A 353 1.47 -13.48 16.62
N ALA A 354 0.37 -13.95 17.21
CA ALA A 354 -0.79 -14.48 16.49
C ALA A 354 -2.09 -13.68 16.72
N GLY A 355 -2.03 -12.57 17.45
CA GLY A 355 -3.23 -11.81 17.79
C GLY A 355 -4.19 -12.56 18.73
N LEU A 356 -3.71 -13.52 19.50
CA LEU A 356 -4.57 -14.38 20.33
C LEU A 356 -5.36 -13.54 21.32
N GLY A 357 -6.69 -13.59 21.21
CA GLY A 357 -7.60 -12.94 22.14
C GLY A 357 -7.89 -11.46 21.86
N THR A 358 -7.41 -10.88 20.75
CA THR A 358 -7.87 -9.56 20.32
C THR A 358 -9.26 -9.66 19.70
N THR A 359 -10.29 -9.14 20.36
CA THR A 359 -11.69 -9.25 19.90
C THR A 359 -12.32 -7.90 19.53
N GLY A 360 -11.58 -6.79 19.62
CA GLY A 360 -12.08 -5.46 19.27
C GLY A 360 -11.34 -4.32 19.99
N PRO A 361 -11.72 -3.06 19.74
CA PRO A 361 -11.16 -1.88 20.42
C PRO A 361 -11.15 -2.04 21.95
N GLY A 362 -9.98 -1.90 22.59
CA GLY A 362 -9.82 -1.99 24.04
C GLY A 362 -9.56 -3.39 24.61
N VAL A 363 -9.49 -4.42 23.76
CA VAL A 363 -9.14 -5.79 24.18
C VAL A 363 -7.74 -6.12 23.68
N ASP A 364 -6.72 -5.85 24.51
CA ASP A 364 -5.29 -5.96 24.17
C ASP A 364 -4.84 -7.40 23.84
N GLY A 365 -5.67 -8.42 24.12
CA GLY A 365 -5.37 -9.82 23.86
C GLY A 365 -4.45 -10.47 24.90
N ALA A 366 -4.03 -11.71 24.65
CA ALA A 366 -3.16 -12.47 25.53
C ALA A 366 -1.74 -11.88 25.57
N SER A 367 -1.01 -12.18 26.65
CA SER A 367 0.41 -11.86 26.82
C SER A 367 1.16 -13.09 27.30
N PHE A 368 2.38 -13.27 26.82
CA PHE A 368 3.23 -14.43 27.11
C PHE A 368 4.57 -13.98 27.70
N LYS A 369 5.13 -14.76 28.62
CA LYS A 369 6.30 -14.38 29.41
C LYS A 369 7.57 -14.27 28.56
N SER A 370 7.63 -15.02 27.47
CA SER A 370 8.76 -15.03 26.56
C SER A 370 8.32 -15.15 25.10
N PRO A 371 9.19 -14.80 24.15
CA PRO A 371 8.94 -15.08 22.74
C PRO A 371 8.70 -16.57 22.46
N GLU A 372 9.42 -17.46 23.15
CA GLU A 372 9.25 -18.91 23.02
C GLU A 372 7.83 -19.35 23.41
N GLU A 373 7.32 -18.87 24.56
CA GLU A 373 5.96 -19.18 25.04
C GLU A 373 4.89 -18.64 24.10
N GLY A 374 5.10 -17.44 23.55
CA GLY A 374 4.21 -16.83 22.56
C GLY A 374 4.13 -17.61 21.25
N VAL A 375 5.26 -18.13 20.76
CA VAL A 375 5.28 -19.01 19.59
C VAL A 375 4.61 -20.35 19.90
N LEU A 376 4.88 -20.93 21.07
CA LEU A 376 4.23 -22.17 21.49
C LEU A 376 2.70 -22.02 21.56
N ALA A 377 2.20 -20.91 22.13
CA ALA A 377 0.76 -20.64 22.19
C ALA A 377 0.14 -20.50 20.80
N HIS A 378 0.82 -19.82 19.86
CA HIS A 378 0.39 -19.74 18.47
C HIS A 378 0.26 -21.15 17.85
N ILE A 379 1.30 -21.99 17.97
CA ILE A 379 1.31 -23.34 17.43
C ILE A 379 0.20 -24.21 18.05
N GLN A 380 -0.02 -24.09 19.37
CA GLN A 380 -1.12 -24.78 20.05
C GLN A 380 -2.48 -24.34 19.53
N HIS A 381 -2.67 -23.05 19.24
CA HIS A 381 -3.92 -22.55 18.68
C HIS A 381 -4.19 -23.12 17.27
N LEU A 382 -3.16 -23.16 16.42
CA LEU A 382 -3.24 -23.82 15.11
C LEU A 382 -3.53 -25.32 15.23
N TYR A 383 -2.91 -25.99 16.21
CA TYR A 383 -3.17 -27.39 16.49
C TYR A 383 -4.61 -27.65 16.93
N ALA A 384 -5.20 -26.74 17.72
CA ALA A 384 -6.62 -26.83 18.08
C ALA A 384 -7.51 -26.79 16.84
N TYR A 385 -7.23 -25.90 15.88
CA TYR A 385 -7.97 -25.84 14.61
C TYR A 385 -7.77 -27.09 13.75
N ALA A 386 -6.55 -27.61 13.65
CA ALA A 386 -6.18 -28.63 12.69
C ALA A 386 -6.35 -30.08 13.17
N SER A 387 -6.40 -30.31 14.48
CA SER A 387 -6.37 -31.66 15.03
C SER A 387 -7.36 -31.87 16.18
N LYS A 388 -7.87 -33.10 16.30
CA LYS A 388 -8.63 -33.61 17.46
C LYS A 388 -7.78 -34.46 18.41
N GLU A 389 -6.54 -34.76 18.04
CA GLU A 389 -5.63 -35.63 18.79
C GLU A 389 -5.25 -35.02 20.16
N LYS A 390 -4.72 -35.83 21.08
CA LYS A 390 -4.23 -35.30 22.36
C LYS A 390 -3.01 -34.41 22.14
N LEU A 391 -2.85 -33.38 22.98
CA LEU A 391 -1.65 -32.54 22.94
C LEU A 391 -0.39 -33.39 23.14
N PRO A 392 0.71 -33.09 22.41
CA PRO A 392 2.00 -33.71 22.68
C PRO A 392 2.38 -33.54 24.16
N PRO A 393 2.79 -34.60 24.87
CA PRO A 393 3.07 -34.54 26.31
C PRO A 393 4.34 -33.76 26.65
N SER A 394 5.16 -33.41 25.65
CA SER A 394 6.45 -32.75 25.79
C SER A 394 6.36 -31.26 26.17
N HIS A 395 5.19 -30.62 26.05
CA HIS A 395 5.03 -29.19 26.28
C HIS A 395 3.78 -28.85 27.10
N PRO A 396 3.85 -27.88 28.02
CA PRO A 396 2.67 -27.43 28.76
C PRO A 396 1.69 -26.71 27.83
N LEU A 397 0.38 -26.81 28.12
CA LEU A 397 -0.64 -25.99 27.45
C LEU A 397 -0.51 -24.53 27.92
N VAL A 398 -0.17 -23.63 26.99
CA VAL A 398 0.04 -22.20 27.25
C VAL A 398 -0.94 -21.32 26.46
N ASP A 399 -1.62 -21.83 25.43
CA ASP A 399 -2.70 -21.12 24.75
C ASP A 399 -3.94 -21.00 25.66
N PRO A 400 -4.29 -19.78 26.14
CA PRO A 400 -5.43 -19.59 27.03
C PRO A 400 -6.78 -19.77 26.32
N ARG A 401 -6.78 -19.89 24.99
CA ARG A 401 -7.98 -20.00 24.15
C ARG A 401 -8.15 -21.37 23.52
N PHE A 402 -7.28 -22.33 23.86
CA PHE A 402 -7.27 -23.65 23.24
C PHE A 402 -8.62 -24.37 23.34
N SER A 403 -9.30 -24.24 24.49
CA SER A 403 -10.62 -24.82 24.74
C SER A 403 -11.77 -24.11 24.04
N LEU A 404 -11.56 -22.89 23.54
CA LEU A 404 -12.58 -22.10 22.82
C LEU A 404 -12.67 -22.47 21.33
N VAL A 405 -11.67 -23.17 20.80
CA VAL A 405 -11.64 -23.61 19.41
C VAL A 405 -12.45 -24.90 19.26
N SER A 406 -13.37 -24.92 18.30
CA SER A 406 -13.99 -26.17 17.85
C SER A 406 -12.91 -27.04 17.20
N ARG A 407 -12.48 -28.09 17.90
CA ARG A 407 -11.27 -28.84 17.54
C ARG A 407 -11.38 -29.58 16.21
N GLY A 408 -10.33 -29.50 15.38
CA GLY A 408 -10.31 -30.11 14.05
C GLY A 408 -11.26 -29.44 13.05
N SER A 409 -11.63 -28.18 13.29
CA SER A 409 -12.56 -27.45 12.42
C SER A 409 -11.90 -26.81 11.20
N ALA A 410 -10.56 -26.74 11.12
CA ALA A 410 -9.84 -26.26 9.94
C ALA A 410 -8.56 -27.07 9.72
N ASP A 411 -8.58 -27.93 8.72
CA ASP A 411 -7.47 -28.76 8.22
C ASP A 411 -6.55 -28.02 7.23
N TYR A 412 -7.08 -27.02 6.52
CA TYR A 412 -6.34 -26.17 5.57
C TYR A 412 -6.26 -24.70 6.03
N TRP A 413 -5.20 -24.01 5.61
CA TRP A 413 -4.98 -22.59 5.92
C TRP A 413 -6.15 -21.71 5.46
N THR A 414 -6.73 -22.00 4.30
CA THR A 414 -7.91 -21.30 3.76
C THR A 414 -9.17 -21.53 4.60
N LYS A 415 -9.27 -22.62 5.38
CA LYS A 415 -10.40 -22.85 6.31
C LYS A 415 -10.28 -22.04 7.60
N LEU A 416 -9.18 -21.30 7.82
CA LEU A 416 -9.09 -20.30 8.88
C LEU A 416 -9.89 -19.02 8.54
N ASN A 417 -10.29 -18.84 7.28
CA ASN A 417 -11.17 -17.76 6.84
C ASN A 417 -12.46 -17.74 7.66
N GLY A 418 -12.78 -16.60 8.28
CA GLY A 418 -13.95 -16.44 9.13
C GLY A 418 -13.90 -17.23 10.45
N LYS A 419 -12.79 -17.91 10.76
CA LYS A 419 -12.59 -18.66 12.02
C LYS A 419 -11.53 -18.03 12.89
N TRP A 420 -10.39 -17.70 12.30
CA TRP A 420 -9.29 -17.01 12.98
C TRP A 420 -9.50 -15.50 12.93
N ALA A 421 -9.86 -14.98 11.75
CA ALA A 421 -10.18 -13.57 11.52
C ALA A 421 -11.59 -13.45 10.90
N VAL A 422 -12.48 -12.69 11.54
CA VAL A 422 -13.87 -12.43 11.09
C VAL A 422 -13.99 -11.00 10.58
N PRO A 423 -14.66 -10.73 9.43
CA PRO A 423 -15.34 -11.65 8.52
C PRO A 423 -14.43 -12.28 7.44
N GLY A 424 -13.12 -12.39 7.70
CA GLY A 424 -12.06 -12.58 6.69
C GLY A 424 -12.28 -13.74 5.72
N THR A 425 -12.61 -13.43 4.46
CA THR A 425 -12.82 -14.41 3.37
C THR A 425 -11.53 -14.78 2.63
N THR A 426 -10.44 -14.08 2.91
CA THR A 426 -9.14 -14.18 2.19
C THR A 426 -7.93 -14.24 3.13
N TYR A 427 -8.17 -14.54 4.40
CA TYR A 427 -7.17 -14.55 5.46
C TYR A 427 -6.09 -15.61 5.21
N GLY A 428 -6.50 -16.87 5.01
CA GLY A 428 -5.59 -17.99 4.70
C GLY A 428 -4.79 -17.74 3.42
N GLN A 429 -5.42 -17.17 2.38
CA GLN A 429 -4.75 -16.78 1.15
C GLN A 429 -3.65 -15.73 1.40
N SER A 430 -3.90 -14.78 2.30
CA SER A 430 -2.92 -13.75 2.66
C SER A 430 -1.70 -14.36 3.39
N ILE A 431 -1.91 -15.34 4.27
CA ILE A 431 -0.82 -16.08 4.93
C ILE A 431 0.00 -16.84 3.89
N LEU A 432 -0.66 -17.58 3.01
CA LEU A 432 -0.01 -18.35 1.95
C LEU A 432 0.76 -17.45 0.98
N SER A 433 0.30 -16.22 0.74
CA SER A 433 1.04 -15.22 -0.04
C SER A 433 2.32 -14.73 0.66
N VAL A 434 2.33 -14.58 2.00
CA VAL A 434 3.57 -14.30 2.74
C VAL A 434 4.53 -15.48 2.63
N TYR A 435 4.02 -16.70 2.79
CA TYR A 435 4.81 -17.92 2.70
C TYR A 435 5.41 -18.12 1.30
N SER A 436 4.63 -17.91 0.23
CA SER A 436 5.10 -17.98 -1.15
C SER A 436 6.28 -17.03 -1.39
N ARG A 437 6.21 -15.79 -0.90
CA ARG A 437 7.33 -14.84 -1.03
C ARG A 437 8.56 -15.26 -0.24
N ASN A 438 8.39 -15.95 0.88
CA ASN A 438 9.50 -16.51 1.64
C ASN A 438 10.15 -17.69 0.89
N LEU A 439 9.34 -18.56 0.28
CA LEU A 439 9.82 -19.62 -0.61
C LEU A 439 10.61 -19.05 -1.80
N ASP A 440 10.09 -18.03 -2.47
CA ASP A 440 10.78 -17.38 -3.60
C ASP A 440 12.12 -16.77 -3.17
N HIS A 441 12.14 -16.10 -2.01
CA HIS A 441 13.37 -15.55 -1.43
C HIS A 441 14.39 -16.66 -1.12
N ALA A 442 13.95 -17.74 -0.48
CA ALA A 442 14.80 -18.87 -0.17
C ALA A 442 15.36 -19.56 -1.42
N LEU A 443 14.55 -19.71 -2.48
CA LEU A 443 14.99 -20.24 -3.77
C LEU A 443 16.07 -19.37 -4.42
N ALA A 444 15.87 -18.04 -4.42
CA ALA A 444 16.85 -17.09 -4.95
C ALA A 444 18.19 -17.17 -4.21
N GLU A 445 18.17 -17.20 -2.88
CA GLU A 445 19.38 -17.33 -2.05
C GLU A 445 20.11 -18.65 -2.32
N MET A 446 19.37 -19.76 -2.47
CA MET A 446 19.96 -21.05 -2.79
C MET A 446 20.62 -21.08 -4.18
N GLU A 447 20.03 -20.43 -5.19
CA GLU A 447 20.64 -20.33 -6.52
C GLU A 447 21.92 -19.47 -6.50
N ILE A 448 21.93 -18.36 -5.75
CA ILE A 448 23.13 -17.55 -5.53
C ILE A 448 24.22 -18.39 -4.83
N GLN A 449 23.85 -19.12 -3.77
CA GLN A 449 24.78 -19.97 -3.04
C GLN A 449 25.35 -21.08 -3.94
N LYS A 450 24.50 -21.74 -4.73
CA LYS A 450 24.89 -22.77 -5.68
C LYS A 450 25.87 -22.24 -6.72
N LYS A 451 25.57 -21.09 -7.33
CA LYS A 451 26.49 -20.41 -8.27
C LYS A 451 27.83 -20.12 -7.60
N ASN A 452 27.80 -19.55 -6.40
CA ASN A 452 29.02 -19.24 -5.68
C ASN A 452 29.85 -20.50 -5.40
N ILE A 453 29.24 -21.58 -4.93
CA ILE A 453 29.92 -22.86 -4.69
C ILE A 453 30.51 -23.41 -5.98
N GLN A 454 29.77 -23.36 -7.09
CA GLN A 454 30.24 -23.85 -8.38
C GLN A 454 31.48 -23.08 -8.87
N GLU A 455 31.47 -21.75 -8.78
CA GLU A 455 32.63 -20.91 -9.13
C GLU A 455 33.89 -21.31 -8.33
N ARG A 456 33.74 -21.63 -7.03
CA ARG A 456 34.89 -22.03 -6.20
C ARG A 456 35.33 -23.45 -6.51
N LEU A 457 34.39 -24.35 -6.82
CA LEU A 457 34.70 -25.71 -7.24
C LEU A 457 35.46 -25.71 -8.58
N ASP A 458 35.09 -24.83 -9.51
CA ASP A 458 35.76 -24.72 -10.81
C ASP A 458 37.17 -24.10 -10.69
N LEU A 459 37.42 -23.25 -9.69
CA LEU A 459 38.78 -22.77 -9.39
C LEU A 459 39.71 -23.86 -8.81
N LEU A 460 39.14 -24.94 -8.28
CA LEU A 460 39.89 -26.06 -7.67
C LEU A 460 40.12 -27.23 -8.64
N LYS A 461 39.46 -27.21 -9.81
CA LYS A 461 39.65 -28.17 -10.90
C LYS A 461 40.65 -27.62 -11.89
#